data_AF-A0A953TC07-F1
#
_entry.id   AF-A0A953TC07-F1
#
_cell.length_a   1.000
_cell.length_b   1.000
_cell.length_c   1.000
_cell.angle_alpha   90.00
_cell.angle_beta   90.00
_cell.angle_gamma   90.00
#
_symmetry.space_group_name_H-M   'P 1'
#
loop_
_entity.id
_entity.type
_entity.pdbx_description
1 polymer ?
#
loop_
_entity_poly.entity_id
_entity_poly.type
_entity_poly.pdbx_seq_one_letter_code
_entity_poly.pdbx_strand_id
1 'polypeptide(L)'
;MYRIKQFLWAIFAKLTDEDKKFIDFYLNDKEKALFNKLKESEKVHSVKVAREVLQKSLEKDLYDISLVKAALLHDIGKIDSGLNIINKSVITILNKISPGILKKLYRIKPVYSYYNHPEIAITYLDNCDDYIKFLIKNHHNYEIDDEKLKILQEVDCKH
;
A
#
# COMPACT_ATOMS: atom_id res chain seq x y z
N MET A 1 17.32 9.20 11.39
CA MET A 1 17.04 10.57 10.91
C MET A 1 16.51 10.63 9.47
N TYR A 2 16.99 9.77 8.55
CA TYR A 2 16.54 9.73 7.13
C TYR A 2 15.05 9.34 6.95
N ARG A 3 14.56 8.33 7.68
CA ARG A 3 13.14 7.88 7.62
C ARG A 3 12.12 8.95 8.07
N ILE A 4 12.48 9.80 9.03
CA ILE A 4 11.60 10.89 9.50
C ILE A 4 11.47 11.98 8.42
N LYS A 5 12.56 12.29 7.70
CA LYS A 5 12.51 13.25 6.58
C LYS A 5 11.73 12.71 5.40
N GLN A 6 11.88 11.44 5.04
CA GLN A 6 11.06 10.80 3.99
C GLN A 6 9.57 10.82 4.37
N PHE A 7 9.26 10.51 5.62
CA PHE A 7 7.91 10.57 6.15
C PHE A 7 7.34 12.00 6.08
N LEU A 8 8.07 13.01 6.56
CA LEU A 8 7.66 14.42 6.47
C LEU A 8 7.53 14.92 5.03
N TRP A 9 8.39 14.47 4.12
CA TRP A 9 8.29 14.83 2.71
C TRP A 9 7.09 14.16 2.03
N ALA A 10 6.80 12.91 2.36
CA ALA A 10 5.58 12.21 1.92
C ALA A 10 4.30 12.85 2.46
N ILE A 11 4.34 13.47 3.64
CA ILE A 11 3.20 14.20 4.23
C ILE A 11 2.82 15.45 3.42
N PHE A 12 3.80 16.18 2.90
CA PHE A 12 3.54 17.41 2.12
C PHE A 12 3.52 17.20 0.61
N ALA A 13 4.00 16.05 0.14
CA ALA A 13 3.96 15.70 -1.27
C ALA A 13 2.51 15.54 -1.76
N LYS A 14 2.28 15.96 -2.99
CA LYS A 14 1.02 15.80 -3.72
C LYS A 14 1.31 15.04 -5.00
N LEU A 15 0.31 14.37 -5.55
CA LEU A 15 0.43 13.75 -6.87
C LEU A 15 0.73 14.80 -7.94
N THR A 16 1.80 14.57 -8.70
CA THR A 16 2.13 15.37 -9.89
C THR A 16 1.24 14.98 -11.08
N ASP A 17 1.26 15.76 -12.16
CA ASP A 17 0.54 15.39 -13.38
C ASP A 17 1.15 14.14 -14.06
N GLU A 18 2.45 13.89 -13.89
CA GLU A 18 3.08 12.64 -14.31
C GLU A 18 2.58 11.44 -13.51
N ASP A 19 2.36 11.62 -12.20
CA ASP A 19 1.79 10.56 -11.36
C ASP A 19 0.36 10.23 -11.76
N LYS A 20 -0.44 11.24 -12.12
CA LYS A 20 -1.80 11.02 -12.65
C LYS A 20 -1.77 10.22 -13.95
N LYS A 21 -0.88 10.58 -14.89
CA LYS A 21 -0.70 9.81 -16.13
C LYS A 21 -0.25 8.37 -15.86
N PHE A 22 0.64 8.18 -14.89
CA PHE A 22 1.07 6.85 -14.46
C PHE A 22 -0.10 6.02 -13.92
N ILE A 23 -0.92 6.62 -13.06
CA ILE A 23 -2.14 5.98 -12.54
C ILE A 23 -3.11 5.64 -13.69
N ASP A 24 -3.36 6.58 -14.59
CA ASP A 24 -4.27 6.40 -15.73
C ASP A 24 -3.82 5.31 -16.70
N PHE A 25 -2.51 5.07 -16.80
CA PHE A 25 -1.97 4.00 -17.63
C PHE A 25 -2.26 2.61 -17.04
N TYR A 26 -2.14 2.44 -15.73
CA TYR A 26 -2.27 1.12 -15.09
C TYR A 26 -3.67 0.81 -14.56
N LEU A 27 -4.45 1.81 -14.16
CA LEU A 27 -5.74 1.62 -13.51
C LEU A 27 -6.92 1.95 -14.43
N ASN A 28 -7.91 1.06 -14.47
CA ASN A 28 -9.20 1.35 -15.11
C ASN A 28 -10.06 2.30 -14.26
N ASP A 29 -11.18 2.77 -14.80
CA ASP A 29 -12.01 3.79 -14.13
C ASP A 29 -12.56 3.34 -12.77
N LYS A 30 -12.90 2.05 -12.60
CA LYS A 30 -13.37 1.51 -11.31
C LYS A 30 -12.23 1.47 -10.28
N GLU A 31 -11.06 1.02 -10.69
CA GLU A 31 -9.85 0.96 -9.87
C GLU A 31 -9.40 2.38 -9.46
N LYS A 32 -9.43 3.34 -10.39
CA LYS A 32 -9.15 4.75 -10.11
C LYS A 32 -10.16 5.35 -9.14
N ALA A 33 -11.44 5.01 -9.26
CA ALA A 33 -12.46 5.47 -8.32
C ALA A 33 -12.19 4.97 -6.89
N LEU A 34 -11.67 3.75 -6.72
CA LEU A 34 -11.22 3.24 -5.43
C LEU A 34 -9.96 3.94 -4.94
N PHE A 35 -8.93 4.01 -5.79
CA PHE A 35 -7.66 4.67 -5.49
C PHE A 35 -7.87 6.13 -5.04
N ASN A 36 -8.75 6.87 -5.71
CA ASN A 36 -9.02 8.27 -5.40
C ASN A 36 -9.73 8.50 -4.05
N LYS A 37 -10.29 7.46 -3.43
CA LYS A 37 -10.84 7.52 -2.07
C LYS A 37 -9.77 7.43 -0.98
N LEU A 38 -8.54 7.03 -1.32
CA LEU A 38 -7.41 7.06 -0.40
C LEU A 38 -7.08 8.51 0.01
N LYS A 39 -6.55 8.65 1.23
CA LYS A 39 -5.95 9.92 1.68
C LYS A 39 -4.78 10.28 0.76
N GLU A 40 -4.53 11.58 0.59
CA GLU A 40 -3.46 12.07 -0.29
C GLU A 40 -2.10 11.44 0.03
N SER A 41 -1.75 11.30 1.31
CA SER A 41 -0.50 10.66 1.74
C SER A 41 -0.40 9.20 1.33
N GLU A 42 -1.51 8.45 1.37
CA GLU A 42 -1.53 7.04 0.94
C GLU A 42 -1.47 6.94 -0.59
N LYS A 43 -2.13 7.84 -1.33
CA LYS A 43 -2.00 7.88 -2.80
C LYS A 43 -0.56 8.12 -3.24
N VAL A 44 0.12 9.10 -2.62
CA VAL A 44 1.53 9.39 -2.89
C VAL A 44 2.42 8.20 -2.53
N HIS A 45 2.16 7.53 -1.41
CA HIS A 45 2.85 6.30 -1.01
C HIS A 45 2.71 5.21 -2.08
N SER A 46 1.47 4.86 -2.44
CA SER A 46 1.19 3.81 -3.42
C SER A 46 1.82 4.09 -4.79
N VAL A 47 1.84 5.35 -5.25
CA VAL A 47 2.52 5.71 -6.51
C VAL A 47 4.04 5.53 -6.42
N LYS A 48 4.66 5.93 -5.31
CA LYS A 48 6.12 5.72 -5.11
C LYS A 48 6.46 4.24 -5.09
N VAL A 49 5.69 3.45 -4.34
CA VAL A 49 5.83 1.99 -4.30
C VAL A 49 5.69 1.42 -5.70
N ALA A 50 4.62 1.76 -6.43
CA ALA A 50 4.39 1.24 -7.78
C ALA A 50 5.48 1.60 -8.80
N ARG A 51 6.02 2.83 -8.75
CA ARG A 51 7.13 3.24 -9.62
C ARG A 51 8.43 2.48 -9.31
N GLU A 52 8.75 2.29 -8.03
CA GLU A 52 9.94 1.52 -7.65
C GLU A 52 9.77 0.01 -7.90
N VAL A 53 8.56 -0.53 -7.69
CA VAL A 53 8.18 -1.90 -8.10
C VAL A 53 8.37 -2.08 -9.60
N LEU A 54 7.88 -1.14 -10.42
CA LEU A 54 8.09 -1.16 -11.87
C LEU A 54 9.59 -1.23 -12.20
N GLN A 55 10.40 -0.32 -11.65
CA GLN A 55 11.84 -0.29 -11.88
C GLN A 55 12.51 -1.62 -11.51
N LYS A 56 12.32 -2.10 -10.28
CA LYS A 56 12.91 -3.36 -9.80
C LYS A 56 12.44 -4.57 -10.60
N SER A 57 11.17 -4.60 -11.01
CA SER A 57 10.63 -5.68 -11.81
C SER A 57 11.24 -5.73 -13.20
N LEU A 58 11.53 -4.58 -13.82
CA LEU A 58 12.26 -4.51 -15.09
C LEU A 58 13.70 -4.97 -14.95
N GLU A 59 14.40 -4.55 -13.89
CA GLU A 59 15.79 -4.98 -13.60
C GLU A 59 15.93 -6.49 -13.40
N LYS A 60 14.87 -7.15 -12.92
CA LYS A 60 14.81 -8.59 -12.65
C LYS A 60 14.16 -9.41 -13.76
N ASP A 61 13.72 -8.78 -14.85
CA ASP A 61 12.92 -9.42 -15.90
C ASP A 61 11.63 -10.10 -15.39
N LEU A 62 11.02 -9.49 -14.36
CA LEU A 62 9.79 -9.95 -13.68
C LEU A 62 8.62 -8.96 -13.86
N TYR A 63 8.74 -8.01 -14.79
CA TYR A 63 7.71 -7.01 -15.04
C TYR A 63 6.37 -7.65 -15.41
N ASP A 64 5.31 -7.14 -14.78
CA ASP A 64 3.94 -7.54 -15.02
C ASP A 64 3.00 -6.38 -14.73
N ILE A 65 2.01 -6.15 -15.60
CA ILE A 65 1.00 -5.11 -15.39
C ILE A 65 0.25 -5.34 -14.07
N SER A 66 -0.03 -6.60 -13.73
CA SER A 66 -0.71 -7.03 -12.50
C SER A 66 0.10 -6.67 -11.25
N LEU A 67 1.42 -6.75 -11.31
CA LEU A 67 2.31 -6.39 -10.20
C LEU A 67 2.28 -4.87 -9.94
N VAL A 68 2.41 -4.05 -10.99
CA VAL A 68 2.35 -2.59 -10.84
C VAL A 68 0.96 -2.13 -10.40
N LYS A 69 -0.09 -2.73 -10.95
CA LYS A 69 -1.48 -2.49 -10.53
C LYS A 69 -1.72 -2.89 -9.07
N ALA A 70 -1.24 -4.06 -8.64
CA ALA A 70 -1.30 -4.49 -7.26
C ALA A 70 -0.56 -3.49 -6.34
N ALA A 71 0.61 -3.00 -6.74
CA ALA A 71 1.34 -1.99 -5.99
C ALA A 71 0.58 -0.67 -5.85
N LEU A 72 -0.14 -0.21 -6.88
CA LEU A 72 -1.01 0.97 -6.78
C LEU A 72 -2.21 0.76 -5.84
N LEU A 73 -2.73 -0.47 -5.79
CA LEU A 73 -3.98 -0.79 -5.10
C LEU A 73 -3.80 -1.45 -3.73
N HIS A 74 -2.60 -1.87 -3.33
CA HIS A 74 -2.40 -2.68 -2.11
C HIS A 74 -2.97 -2.05 -0.84
N ASP A 75 -3.03 -0.71 -0.81
CA ASP A 75 -3.43 0.08 0.33
C ASP A 75 -4.89 0.53 0.32
N ILE A 76 -5.69 0.22 -0.71
CA ILE A 76 -7.10 0.68 -0.79
C ILE A 76 -7.97 0.21 0.38
N GLY A 77 -7.58 -0.86 1.09
CA GLY A 77 -8.19 -1.26 2.36
C GLY A 77 -8.17 -0.16 3.44
N LYS A 78 -7.36 0.89 3.27
CA LYS A 78 -7.23 2.03 4.19
C LYS A 78 -8.22 3.17 3.95
N ILE A 79 -9.07 3.14 2.90
CA ILE A 79 -10.02 4.22 2.53
C ILE A 79 -10.78 4.79 3.74
N ASP A 80 -11.36 3.92 4.57
CA ASP A 80 -12.16 4.32 5.74
C ASP A 80 -11.51 4.00 7.08
N SER A 81 -10.19 3.80 7.09
CA SER A 81 -9.47 3.28 8.26
C SER A 81 -9.51 4.16 9.51
N GLY A 82 -9.78 5.46 9.36
CA GLY A 82 -9.57 6.43 10.43
C GLY A 82 -8.08 6.65 10.76
N LEU A 83 -7.15 6.00 10.04
CA LEU A 83 -5.71 6.23 10.14
C LEU A 83 -5.39 7.59 9.56
N ASN A 84 -5.24 8.60 10.40
CA ASN A 84 -4.54 9.82 9.99
C ASN A 84 -3.04 9.63 10.17
N ILE A 85 -2.25 10.55 9.63
CA ILE A 85 -0.78 10.51 9.67
C ILE A 85 -0.26 10.31 11.11
N ILE A 86 -0.87 11.00 12.09
CA ILE A 86 -0.48 10.93 13.52
C ILE A 86 -0.75 9.53 14.09
N ASN A 87 -1.96 9.01 13.91
CA ASN A 87 -2.33 7.68 14.40
C ASN A 87 -1.55 6.58 13.68
N LYS A 88 -1.26 6.73 12.38
CA LYS A 88 -0.41 5.79 11.62
C LYS A 88 0.99 5.74 12.21
N SER A 89 1.62 6.89 12.50
CA SER A 89 2.94 6.92 13.15
C SER A 89 2.92 6.28 14.53
N VAL A 90 1.93 6.62 15.36
CA VAL A 90 1.79 6.08 16.72
C VAL A 90 1.58 4.56 16.69
N ILE A 91 0.68 4.07 15.83
CA ILE A 91 0.40 2.64 15.66
C ILE A 91 1.65 1.90 15.17
N THR A 92 2.34 2.41 14.16
CA THR A 92 3.58 1.79 13.65
C THR A 92 4.69 1.74 14.70
N ILE A 93 4.86 2.80 15.50
CA ILE A 93 5.85 2.83 16.59
C ILE A 93 5.45 1.84 17.70
N LEU A 94 4.18 1.85 18.13
CA LEU A 94 3.67 0.94 19.15
C LEU A 94 3.75 -0.51 18.71
N ASN A 95 3.48 -0.82 17.44
CA ASN A 95 3.61 -2.19 16.92
C ASN A 95 5.06 -2.69 17.01
N LYS A 96 6.05 -1.82 16.82
CA LYS A 96 7.48 -2.15 16.93
C LYS A 96 7.93 -2.35 18.37
N ILE A 97 7.46 -1.51 19.30
CA ILE A 97 7.92 -1.52 20.71
C ILE A 97 7.13 -2.51 21.55
N SER A 98 5.81 -2.58 21.37
CA SER A 98 4.92 -3.38 22.19
C SER A 98 3.69 -3.86 21.39
N PRO A 99 3.86 -4.85 20.51
CA PRO A 99 2.75 -5.38 19.69
C PRO A 99 1.62 -5.94 20.56
N GLY A 100 1.93 -6.43 21.77
CA GLY A 100 0.93 -6.90 22.73
C GLY A 100 -0.04 -5.82 23.21
N ILE A 101 0.41 -4.56 23.36
CA ILE A 101 -0.47 -3.44 23.72
C ILE A 101 -1.38 -3.08 22.55
N LEU A 102 -0.82 -3.03 21.34
CA LEU A 102 -1.60 -2.70 20.15
C LEU A 102 -2.69 -3.75 19.86
N LYS A 103 -2.39 -5.04 20.09
CA LYS A 103 -3.40 -6.12 20.02
C LYS A 103 -4.55 -5.94 21.01
N LYS A 104 -4.32 -5.37 22.20
CA LYS A 104 -5.41 -5.04 23.14
C LYS A 104 -6.33 -3.93 22.61
N LEU A 105 -5.80 -3.06 21.76
CA LEU A 105 -6.52 -1.96 21.12
C LEU A 105 -7.15 -2.35 19.78
N TYR A 106 -7.14 -3.64 19.40
CA TYR A 106 -7.62 -4.13 18.10
C TYR A 106 -9.05 -3.72 17.75
N ARG A 107 -9.91 -3.50 18.76
CA ARG A 107 -11.30 -3.05 18.57
C ARG A 107 -11.41 -1.60 18.07
N ILE A 108 -10.33 -0.82 18.15
CA ILE A 108 -10.30 0.56 17.65
C ILE A 108 -10.08 0.53 16.13
N LYS A 109 -10.98 1.17 15.37
CA LYS A 109 -11.03 1.12 13.90
C LYS A 109 -9.67 1.36 13.20
N PRO A 110 -8.88 2.40 13.57
CA PRO A 110 -7.51 2.56 13.08
C PRO A 110 -6.60 1.35 13.26
N VAL A 111 -6.64 0.69 14.42
CA VAL A 111 -5.80 -0.47 14.72
C VAL A 111 -6.27 -1.70 13.95
N TYR A 112 -7.58 -1.92 13.91
CA TYR A 112 -8.18 -2.98 13.10
C TYR A 112 -7.76 -2.84 11.64
N SER A 113 -7.89 -1.63 11.09
CA SER A 113 -7.57 -1.37 9.68
C SER A 113 -6.06 -1.51 9.41
N TYR A 114 -5.20 -1.12 10.35
CA TYR A 114 -3.75 -1.30 10.20
C TYR A 114 -3.39 -2.77 9.95
N TYR A 115 -3.97 -3.70 10.70
CA TYR A 115 -3.68 -5.13 10.55
C TYR A 115 -4.44 -5.80 9.40
N ASN A 116 -5.66 -5.35 9.10
CA ASN A 116 -6.55 -6.06 8.18
C ASN A 116 -6.75 -5.37 6.83
N HIS A 117 -6.07 -4.24 6.56
CA HIS A 117 -6.23 -3.57 5.27
C HIS A 117 -5.92 -4.45 4.04
N PRO A 118 -5.04 -5.47 4.06
CA PRO A 118 -4.90 -6.36 2.92
C PRO A 118 -6.21 -7.10 2.63
N GLU A 119 -6.87 -7.66 3.66
CA GLU A 119 -8.15 -8.36 3.54
C GLU A 119 -9.30 -7.41 3.17
N ILE A 120 -9.34 -6.22 3.78
CA ILE A 120 -10.33 -5.18 3.46
C ILE A 120 -10.17 -4.72 2.00
N ALA A 121 -8.94 -4.62 1.49
CA ALA A 121 -8.71 -4.24 0.09
C ALA A 121 -9.39 -5.21 -0.89
N ILE A 122 -9.36 -6.51 -0.58
CA ILE A 122 -10.00 -7.54 -1.42
C ILE A 122 -11.51 -7.36 -1.49
N THR A 123 -12.16 -6.88 -0.41
CA THR A 123 -13.61 -6.64 -0.41
C THR A 123 -14.03 -5.47 -1.31
N TYR A 124 -13.09 -4.62 -1.75
CA TYR A 124 -13.35 -3.57 -2.73
C TYR A 124 -13.12 -4.02 -4.18
N LEU A 125 -12.41 -5.13 -4.40
CA LEU A 125 -11.94 -5.58 -5.71
C LEU A 125 -12.82 -6.68 -6.32
N ASP A 126 -14.09 -6.35 -6.53
CA ASP A 126 -15.02 -7.23 -7.24
C ASP A 126 -14.56 -7.46 -8.69
N ASN A 127 -14.53 -8.72 -9.12
CA ASN A 127 -14.13 -9.14 -10.48
C ASN A 127 -12.72 -8.66 -10.91
N CYS A 128 -11.82 -8.40 -9.96
CA CYS A 128 -10.40 -8.20 -10.24
C CYS A 128 -9.68 -9.55 -10.44
N ASP A 129 -8.60 -9.54 -11.23
CA ASP A 129 -7.73 -10.68 -11.49
C ASP A 129 -7.23 -11.32 -10.18
N ASP A 130 -7.24 -12.65 -10.14
CA ASP A 130 -6.92 -13.41 -8.93
C ASP A 130 -5.45 -13.25 -8.50
N TYR A 131 -4.53 -13.01 -9.44
CA TYR A 131 -3.14 -12.76 -9.11
C TYR A 131 -2.94 -11.38 -8.50
N ILE A 132 -3.65 -10.36 -8.99
CA ILE A 132 -3.67 -9.03 -8.35
C ILE A 132 -4.18 -9.15 -6.91
N LYS A 133 -5.30 -9.84 -6.71
CA LYS A 133 -5.85 -10.09 -5.37
C LYS A 133 -4.87 -10.86 -4.49
N PHE A 134 -4.18 -11.86 -5.04
CA PHE A 134 -3.15 -12.60 -4.34
C PHE A 134 -2.02 -11.68 -3.85
N LEU A 135 -1.48 -10.84 -4.73
CA LEU A 135 -0.41 -9.89 -4.37
C LEU A 135 -0.86 -8.90 -3.29
N ILE A 136 -2.05 -8.30 -3.46
CA ILE A 136 -2.62 -7.35 -2.49
C ILE A 136 -2.92 -8.03 -1.16
N LYS A 137 -3.49 -9.23 -1.15
CA LYS A 137 -3.83 -9.92 0.10
C LYS A 137 -2.58 -10.30 0.90
N ASN A 138 -1.51 -10.65 0.21
CA ASN A 138 -0.32 -11.25 0.81
C ASN A 138 0.88 -10.30 0.93
N HIS A 139 0.75 -9.00 0.62
CA HIS A 139 1.88 -8.05 0.73
C HIS A 139 2.44 -7.87 2.16
N HIS A 140 1.77 -8.41 3.17
CA HIS A 140 2.26 -8.52 4.55
C HIS A 140 2.69 -9.95 4.96
N ASN A 141 2.48 -10.95 4.10
CA ASN A 141 2.78 -12.35 4.38
C ASN A 141 4.14 -12.76 3.78
N TYR A 142 5.19 -12.63 4.59
CA TYR A 142 6.57 -12.92 4.21
C TYR A 142 6.93 -14.41 4.20
N GLU A 143 5.98 -15.31 4.51
CA GLU A 143 6.19 -16.77 4.44
C GLU A 143 5.96 -17.33 3.03
N ILE A 144 5.34 -16.55 2.14
CA ILE A 144 5.02 -16.97 0.77
C ILE A 144 6.21 -16.73 -0.15
N ASP A 145 6.57 -17.76 -0.90
CA ASP A 145 7.64 -17.72 -1.89
C ASP A 145 7.10 -17.41 -3.29
N ASP A 146 6.89 -16.13 -3.58
CA ASP A 146 6.59 -15.60 -4.92
C ASP A 146 7.51 -14.40 -5.21
N GLU A 147 8.20 -14.39 -6.36
CA GLU A 147 9.23 -13.39 -6.66
C GLU A 147 8.64 -11.99 -6.85
N LYS A 148 7.46 -11.86 -7.47
CA LYS A 148 6.80 -10.57 -7.69
C LYS A 148 6.23 -10.03 -6.37
N LEU A 149 5.69 -10.91 -5.53
CA LEU A 149 5.26 -10.58 -4.17
C LEU A 149 6.43 -10.08 -3.31
N LYS A 150 7.58 -10.74 -3.40
CA LYS A 150 8.81 -10.31 -2.69
C LYS A 150 9.26 -8.91 -3.13
N ILE A 151 9.15 -8.58 -4.42
CA ILE A 151 9.45 -7.22 -4.90
C ILE A 151 8.49 -6.21 -4.27
N LEU A 152 7.18 -6.49 -4.28
CA LEU A 152 6.18 -5.61 -3.66
C LEU A 152 6.46 -5.41 -2.16
N GLN A 153 6.71 -6.50 -1.44
CA GLN A 153 7.04 -6.51 -0.01
C GLN A 153 8.31 -5.72 0.33
N GLU A 154 9.38 -5.91 -0.44
CA GLU A 154 10.66 -5.22 -0.24
C GLU A 154 10.50 -3.71 -0.40
N VAL A 155 9.78 -3.29 -1.45
CA VAL A 155 9.56 -1.87 -1.75
C VAL A 155 8.60 -1.25 -0.75
N ASP A 156 7.47 -1.89 -0.45
CA ASP A 156 6.49 -1.33 0.50
C ASP A 156 7.09 -1.15 1.91
N CYS A 157 7.91 -2.09 2.38
CA CYS A 157 8.61 -1.98 3.67
C CYS A 157 9.64 -0.82 3.72
N LYS A 158 10.12 -0.36 2.55
CA LYS A 158 11.09 0.74 2.43
C LYS A 158 10.44 2.12 2.55
N HIS A 159 9.22 2.30 2.06
CA HIS A 159 8.49 3.58 2.01
C HIS A 159 7.60 3.81 3.24
#